data_AF-A0A891M662-F1
#
_entry.id   AF-A0A891M662-F1
#
_cell.length_a   1.000
_cell.length_b   1.000
_cell.length_c   1.000
_cell.angle_alpha   90.00
_cell.angle_beta   90.00
_cell.angle_gamma   90.00
#
_symmetry.space_group_name_H-M   'P 1'
#
loop_
_entity.id
_entity.type
_entity.pdbx_description
1 polymer ?
#
loop_
_entity_poly.entity_id
_entity_poly.type
_entity_poly.pdbx_seq_one_letter_code
_entity_poly.pdbx_strand_id
1 'polypeptide(L)'
;MTYIMSLFLLGLVLGLVAVASNPSPYFAALGLVVVAGMGCGVLVGHGGPFLSLVLFLIYLGGMLVVFAYSAALAAEPFPESWGSRPVFLYMIMYVVGVVVISSTMW
;
A
#
# COMPACT_ATOMS: atom_id res chain seq x y z
N MET A 1 -9.18 -0.55 -21.39
CA MET A 1 -8.47 -1.53 -20.53
C MET A 1 -7.11 -1.03 -20.07
N THR A 2 -6.28 -0.48 -20.96
CA THR A 2 -4.97 0.12 -20.61
C THR A 2 -5.04 1.18 -19.52
N TYR A 3 -5.94 2.17 -19.63
CA TYR A 3 -6.10 3.23 -18.61
C TYR A 3 -6.53 2.71 -17.22
N ILE A 4 -7.35 1.67 -17.18
CA ILE A 4 -7.79 1.07 -15.91
C ILE A 4 -6.61 0.33 -15.26
N MET A 5 -5.82 -0.40 -16.05
CA MET A 5 -4.62 -1.07 -15.56
C MET A 5 -3.55 -0.09 -15.09
N SER A 6 -3.35 1.03 -15.80
CA SER A 6 -2.42 2.07 -15.32
C SER A 6 -2.88 2.69 -14.02
N LEU A 7 -4.19 2.90 -13.81
CA LEU A 7 -4.72 3.38 -12.54
C LEU A 7 -4.47 2.39 -11.40
N PHE A 8 -4.65 1.09 -11.64
CA PHE A 8 -4.34 0.07 -10.63
C PHE A 8 -2.85 0.01 -10.30
N LEU A 9 -1.96 0.11 -11.29
CA LEU A 9 -0.52 0.15 -11.06
C LEU A 9 -0.09 1.41 -10.30
N LEU A 10 -0.63 2.59 -10.65
CA LEU A 10 -0.39 3.83 -9.90
C LEU A 10 -0.90 3.72 -8.47
N GLY A 11 -2.11 3.18 -8.27
CA GLY A 11 -2.67 2.94 -6.94
C GLY A 11 -1.81 1.98 -6.11
N LEU A 12 -1.25 0.95 -6.74
CA LEU A 12 -0.34 0.00 -6.09
C LEU A 12 0.96 0.69 -5.65
N VAL A 13 1.56 1.51 -6.50
CA VAL A 13 2.76 2.28 -6.18
C VAL A 13 2.49 3.27 -5.04
N LEU A 14 1.39 4.04 -5.12
CA LEU A 14 1.03 5.00 -4.06
C LEU A 14 0.74 4.30 -2.73
N GLY A 15 0.07 3.16 -2.75
CA GLY A 15 -0.14 2.34 -1.56
C GLY A 15 1.17 1.86 -0.94
N LEU A 16 2.14 1.41 -1.75
CA LEU A 16 3.46 1.01 -1.26
C LEU A 16 4.24 2.19 -0.68
N VAL A 17 4.16 3.37 -1.30
CA VAL A 17 4.80 4.59 -0.77
C VAL A 17 4.21 4.96 0.59
N ALA A 18 2.89 4.84 0.76
CA ALA A 18 2.22 5.13 2.03
C ALA A 18 2.63 4.16 3.17
N VAL A 19 3.01 2.93 2.83
CA VAL A 19 3.56 1.95 3.79
C VAL A 19 5.04 2.25 4.05
N ALA A 20 5.81 2.54 3.00
CA ALA A 20 7.25 2.80 3.07
C ALA A 20 7.60 4.08 3.86
N SER A 21 6.71 5.08 3.90
CA SER A 21 6.88 6.30 4.70
C SER A 21 6.89 6.09 6.22
N ASN A 22 6.86 4.83 6.69
CA ASN A 22 6.88 4.44 8.10
C ASN A 22 5.88 5.20 8.98
N PRO A 23 4.58 5.25 8.62
CA PRO A 23 3.58 5.73 9.56
C PRO A 23 3.34 4.72 10.68
N SER A 24 2.57 5.10 11.70
CA SER A 24 2.19 4.14 12.75
C SER A 24 1.42 2.93 12.15
N PRO A 25 1.51 1.74 12.78
CA PRO A 25 1.03 0.48 12.20
C PRO A 25 -0.43 0.49 11.73
N TYR A 26 -1.31 1.27 12.37
CA TYR A 26 -2.70 1.44 11.96
C TYR A 26 -2.85 2.05 10.56
N PHE A 27 -2.12 3.13 10.29
CA PHE A 27 -2.15 3.79 8.98
C PHE A 27 -1.38 2.98 7.94
N ALA A 28 -0.31 2.27 8.34
CA ALA A 28 0.39 1.33 7.48
C ALA A 28 -0.53 0.19 7.02
N ALA A 29 -1.37 -0.36 7.92
CA ALA A 29 -2.35 -1.38 7.57
C ALA A 29 -3.31 -0.90 6.48
N LEU A 30 -3.81 0.34 6.57
CA LEU A 30 -4.66 0.93 5.53
C LEU A 30 -3.94 1.02 4.18
N GLY A 31 -2.65 1.39 4.17
CA GLY A 31 -1.82 1.36 2.97
C GLY A 31 -1.74 -0.03 2.35
N LEU A 32 -1.51 -1.06 3.17
CA LEU A 32 -1.46 -2.47 2.73
C LEU A 32 -2.81 -2.96 2.16
N VAL A 33 -3.94 -2.53 2.73
CA VAL A 33 -5.28 -2.82 2.18
C VAL A 33 -5.40 -2.28 0.76
N VAL A 34 -4.95 -1.04 0.53
CA VAL A 34 -4.97 -0.40 -0.81
C VAL A 34 -4.06 -1.17 -1.77
N VAL A 35 -2.84 -1.52 -1.36
CA VAL A 35 -1.91 -2.31 -2.18
C VAL A 35 -2.52 -3.65 -2.58
N ALA A 36 -3.12 -4.36 -1.62
CA ALA A 36 -3.76 -5.65 -1.87
C ALA A 36 -4.95 -5.52 -2.82
N GLY A 37 -5.83 -4.53 -2.60
CA GLY A 37 -6.99 -4.28 -3.46
C GLY A 37 -6.61 -3.92 -4.90
N MET A 38 -5.66 -2.99 -5.07
CA MET A 38 -5.16 -2.59 -6.38
C MET A 38 -4.42 -3.73 -7.07
N GLY A 39 -3.62 -4.51 -6.33
CA GLY A 39 -2.93 -5.71 -6.82
C GLY A 39 -3.90 -6.80 -7.30
N CYS A 40 -5.01 -7.02 -6.59
CA CYS A 40 -6.08 -7.91 -7.06
C CYS A 40 -6.66 -7.42 -8.40
N GLY A 41 -6.89 -6.11 -8.55
CA GLY A 41 -7.35 -5.52 -9.81
C GLY A 41 -6.41 -5.80 -10.99
N VAL A 42 -5.09 -5.69 -10.77
CA VAL A 42 -4.07 -6.03 -11.77
C VAL A 42 -4.13 -7.52 -12.13
N LEU A 43 -4.21 -8.41 -11.12
CA LEU A 43 -4.24 -9.86 -11.32
C LEU A 43 -5.47 -10.32 -12.09
N VAL A 44 -6.66 -9.81 -11.75
CA VAL A 44 -7.89 -10.10 -12.49
C VAL A 44 -7.78 -9.61 -13.93
N GLY A 45 -7.17 -8.43 -14.14
CA GLY A 45 -6.91 -7.88 -15.47
C GLY A 45 -6.02 -8.74 -16.37
N HIS A 46 -5.16 -9.57 -15.79
CA HIS A 46 -4.27 -10.49 -16.50
C HIS A 46 -4.78 -11.94 -16.49
N GLY A 47 -6.04 -12.17 -16.12
CA GLY A 47 -6.64 -13.50 -16.14
C GLY A 47 -6.25 -14.41 -14.97
N GLY A 48 -5.78 -13.84 -13.85
CA GLY A 48 -5.42 -14.56 -12.62
C GLY A 48 -6.41 -14.41 -11.46
N PRO A 49 -7.71 -14.75 -11.61
CA PRO A 49 -8.71 -14.57 -10.56
C PRO A 49 -8.42 -15.44 -9.32
N PHE A 50 -7.92 -16.67 -9.51
CA PHE A 50 -7.55 -17.54 -8.39
C PHE A 50 -6.46 -16.92 -7.51
N LEU A 51 -5.41 -16.37 -8.13
CA LEU A 51 -4.33 -15.71 -7.38
C LEU A 51 -4.83 -14.44 -6.67
N SER A 52 -5.77 -13.71 -7.28
CA SER A 52 -6.41 -12.56 -6.64
C SER A 52 -7.22 -12.95 -5.40
N LEU A 53 -7.93 -14.08 -5.44
CA LEU A 53 -8.66 -14.61 -4.28
C LEU A 53 -7.71 -15.07 -3.17
N VAL A 54 -6.59 -15.70 -3.51
CA VAL A 54 -5.55 -16.08 -2.54
C VAL A 54 -4.97 -14.83 -1.86
N LEU A 55 -4.63 -13.80 -2.64
CA LEU A 55 -4.11 -12.53 -2.10
C LEU A 55 -5.16 -11.86 -1.21
N PHE A 56 -6.40 -11.78 -1.66
CA PHE A 56 -7.47 -11.16 -0.87
C PHE A 56 -7.79 -11.92 0.42
N LEU A 57 -7.93 -13.24 0.35
CA LEU A 57 -8.34 -14.04 1.51
C LEU A 57 -7.19 -14.26 2.50
N ILE A 58 -5.98 -14.56 2.03
CA ILE A 58 -4.86 -14.89 2.91
C ILE A 58 -4.13 -13.62 3.37
N TYR A 59 -3.82 -12.70 2.44
CA TYR A 59 -3.08 -11.48 2.79
C TYR A 59 -3.98 -10.48 3.51
N LEU A 60 -5.14 -10.19 2.92
CA LEU A 60 -6.09 -9.23 3.46
C LEU A 60 -6.93 -9.81 4.61
N GLY A 61 -7.42 -11.03 4.48
CA GLY A 61 -8.21 -11.68 5.53
C GLY A 61 -7.37 -12.27 6.67
N GLY A 62 -6.24 -12.90 6.37
CA GLY A 62 -5.41 -13.57 7.37
C GLY A 62 -4.37 -12.67 8.01
N MET A 63 -3.41 -12.20 7.21
CA MET A 63 -2.24 -11.49 7.75
C MET A 63 -2.57 -10.08 8.23
N LEU A 64 -3.44 -9.34 7.52
CA LEU A 64 -3.83 -8.00 7.95
C LEU A 64 -4.68 -7.98 9.23
N VAL A 65 -5.49 -9.00 9.50
CA VAL A 65 -6.28 -9.08 10.74
C VAL A 65 -5.37 -9.30 11.95
N VAL A 66 -4.40 -10.22 11.84
CA VAL A 66 -3.41 -10.45 12.90
C VAL A 66 -2.55 -9.20 13.10
N PHE A 67 -2.13 -8.56 12.00
CA PHE A 67 -1.37 -7.31 12.06
C PHE A 67 -2.15 -6.18 12.73
N ALA A 68 -3.43 -5.99 12.40
CA ALA A 68 -4.28 -4.99 13.03
C ALA A 68 -4.50 -5.26 14.52
N TYR A 69 -4.66 -6.53 14.92
CA TYR A 69 -4.77 -6.92 16.33
C TYR A 69 -3.48 -6.64 17.11
N SER A 70 -2.32 -7.00 16.56
CA SER A 70 -1.03 -6.67 17.16
C SER A 70 -0.78 -5.17 17.21
N ALA A 71 -1.16 -4.42 16.18
CA ALA A 71 -1.10 -2.96 16.17
C ALA A 71 -1.97 -2.37 17.30
N ALA A 72 -3.19 -2.88 17.47
CA ALA A 72 -4.10 -2.51 18.56
C ALA A 72 -3.47 -2.69 19.94
N LEU A 73 -2.71 -3.77 20.14
CA LEU A 73 -1.99 -4.04 21.39
C LEU A 73 -0.73 -3.17 21.56
N ALA A 74 -0.11 -2.75 20.47
CA ALA A 74 1.06 -1.87 20.45
C ALA A 74 0.68 -0.38 20.28
N ALA A 75 -0.55 0.01 20.65
CA ALA A 75 -1.02 1.38 20.50
C ALA A 75 -0.18 2.37 21.32
N GLU A 76 0.55 3.25 20.64
CA GLU A 76 1.19 4.39 21.28
C GLU A 76 0.17 5.53 21.52
N PRO A 77 0.27 6.32 22.61
CA PRO A 77 -0.69 7.39 22.92
C PRO A 77 -0.76 8.51 21.86
N PHE A 78 0.31 8.72 21.09
CA PHE A 78 0.41 9.72 20.04
C PHE A 78 0.80 9.06 18.71
N PRO A 79 -0.17 8.52 17.95
CA PRO A 79 0.14 7.84 16.71
C PRO A 79 0.63 8.82 15.63
N GLU A 80 1.80 8.54 15.08
CA GLU A 80 2.32 9.19 13.86
C GLU A 80 1.38 8.89 12.68
N SER A 81 0.67 9.91 12.21
CA SER A 81 -0.25 9.84 11.06
C SER A 81 0.43 10.26 9.77
N TRP A 82 -0.21 10.04 8.62
CA TRP A 82 0.30 10.53 7.33
C TRP A 82 0.50 12.06 7.28
N GLY A 83 -0.20 12.81 8.13
CA GLY A 83 -0.04 14.28 8.24
C GLY A 83 1.07 14.73 9.19
N SER A 84 1.77 13.80 9.86
CA SER A 84 2.90 14.17 10.70
C SER A 84 4.06 14.64 9.83
N ARG A 85 4.80 15.64 10.33
CA ARG A 85 5.93 16.23 9.60
C ARG A 85 6.95 15.20 9.09
N PRO A 86 7.43 14.22 9.90
CA PRO A 86 8.43 13.28 9.42
C PRO A 86 7.88 12.32 8.36
N VAL A 87 6.69 11.75 8.57
CA VAL A 87 6.06 10.80 7.63
C VAL A 87 5.75 11.49 6.30
N PHE A 88 5.23 12.72 6.34
CA PHE A 88 4.93 13.49 5.14
C PHE A 88 6.19 13.80 4.30
N LEU A 89 7.30 14.15 4.96
CA LEU A 89 8.58 14.35 4.28
C LEU A 89 9.08 13.07 3.60
N TYR A 90 9.00 11.92 4.29
CA TYR A 90 9.34 10.63 3.69
C TYR A 90 8.44 10.31 2.50
N MET A 91 7.14 10.57 2.61
CA MET A 91 6.18 10.33 1.54
C MET A 91 6.54 11.15 0.28
N ILE A 92 6.84 12.44 0.43
CA ILE A 92 7.30 13.28 -0.68
C ILE A 92 8.61 12.75 -1.27
N MET A 93 9.60 12.43 -0.42
CA MET A 93 10.88 11.89 -0.87
C MET A 93 10.71 10.61 -1.69
N TYR A 94 9.87 9.68 -1.24
CA TYR A 94 9.59 8.43 -1.96
C TYR A 94 8.86 8.69 -3.28
N VAL A 95 7.85 9.56 -3.31
CA VAL A 95 7.16 9.91 -4.56
C VAL A 95 8.12 10.54 -5.57
N VAL A 96 8.91 11.53 -5.13
CA VAL A 96 9.91 12.19 -5.99
C VAL A 96 10.94 11.19 -6.48
N GLY A 97 11.46 10.33 -5.59
CA GLY A 97 12.41 9.28 -5.97
C GLY A 97 11.84 8.34 -7.03
N VAL A 98 10.60 7.87 -6.85
CA VAL A 98 9.93 6.99 -7.83
C VAL A 98 9.74 7.71 -9.17
N VAL A 99 9.31 8.98 -9.19
CA VAL A 99 9.13 9.76 -10.42
C VAL A 99 10.45 10.02 -11.13
N VAL A 100 11.51 10.40 -10.41
CA VAL A 100 12.83 10.66 -11.00
C VAL A 100 13.45 9.38 -11.56
N ILE A 101 13.37 8.27 -10.83
CA ILE A 101 13.92 6.98 -11.30
C ILE A 101 13.12 6.47 -12.49
N SER A 102 11.79 6.49 -12.42
CA SER A 102 10.97 6.03 -13.55
C SER A 102 11.14 6.87 -14.81
N SER A 103 11.33 8.19 -14.69
CA SER A 103 11.57 9.08 -15.84
C SER A 103 12.99 8.98 -16.43
N THR A 104 13.97 8.45 -15.70
CA THR A 104 15.33 8.23 -16.20
C THR A 104 15.54 6.82 -16.75
N MET A 105 14.71 5.86 -16.34
CA MET A 105 14.75 4.46 -16.78
C MET A 105 13.84 4.17 -17.98
N TRP A 106 13.06 5.15 -18.44
CA TRP A 106 12.19 5.07 -19.62
C TRP A 106 12.78 5.90 -20.78
#